data_AF-A0A959CTZ0-F1
#
_entry.id   AF-A0A959CTZ0-F1
#
_cell.length_a   1.000
_cell.length_b   1.000
_cell.length_c   1.000
_cell.angle_alpha   90.00
_cell.angle_beta   90.00
_cell.angle_gamma   90.00
#
_symmetry.space_group_name_H-M   'P 1'
#
loop_
_entity.id
_entity.type
_entity.pdbx_description
1 polymer ?
#
loop_
_entity_poly.entity_id
_entity_poly.type
_entity_poly.pdbx_seq_one_letter_code
_entity_poly.pdbx_strand_id
1 'polypeptide(L)'
;MFRKLLLAIAFCCLLPLAALSQSPYHELAKDTIVTRAAFLGNAYLLDGKRLNRQVMQWFMTDHPLAHDQIRVADVSGQMAAVGYTLGGMIFLGGFLLSQDERSSGSDLMLMGGAGIGAGLLLTLISSGHQRRAVQLYNEDIKQYYNSSARVEWQLGFSESGVTLMAGLE
;
A
#
# COMPACT_ATOMS: atom_id res chain seq x y z
N MET A 1 29.06 16.53 -33.72
CA MET A 1 27.73 16.40 -33.07
C MET A 1 27.65 15.33 -31.98
N PHE A 2 28.38 14.20 -32.08
CA PHE A 2 28.30 13.08 -31.11
C PHE A 2 28.71 13.37 -29.65
N ARG A 3 29.60 14.35 -29.39
CA ARG A 3 30.04 14.68 -28.01
C ARG A 3 28.95 15.31 -27.14
N LYS A 4 27.94 15.96 -27.72
CA LYS A 4 26.83 16.57 -26.96
C LYS A 4 25.79 15.53 -26.52
N LEU A 5 25.68 14.40 -27.23
CA LEU A 5 24.74 13.32 -26.93
C LEU A 5 25.19 12.47 -25.73
N LEU A 6 26.51 12.19 -25.63
CA LEU A 6 27.09 11.43 -24.51
C LEU A 6 27.00 12.17 -23.17
N LEU A 7 27.10 13.50 -23.18
CA LEU A 7 27.00 14.33 -21.99
C LEU A 7 25.55 14.40 -21.46
N ALA A 8 24.56 14.36 -22.35
CA ALA A 8 23.14 14.31 -21.97
C ALA A 8 22.75 12.97 -21.32
N ILE A 9 23.31 11.85 -21.80
CA ILE A 9 23.05 10.51 -21.24
C ILE A 9 23.73 10.36 -19.87
N ALA A 10 24.94 10.89 -19.70
CA ALA A 10 25.62 10.87 -18.41
C ALA A 10 24.89 11.70 -17.33
N PHE A 11 24.31 12.85 -17.71
CA PHE A 11 23.52 13.66 -16.78
C PHE A 11 22.19 12.98 -16.39
N CYS A 12 21.59 12.21 -17.30
CA CYS A 12 20.36 11.46 -17.02
C CYS A 12 20.60 10.25 -16.09
N CYS A 13 21.77 9.61 -16.15
CA CYS A 13 22.11 8.46 -15.30
C CYS A 13 22.71 8.83 -13.93
N LEU A 14 23.23 10.06 -13.75
CA LEU A 14 23.82 10.50 -12.47
C LEU A 14 22.82 11.18 -11.52
N LEU A 15 21.67 11.65 -12.02
CA LEU A 15 20.67 12.32 -11.21
C LEU A 15 19.86 11.43 -10.22
N PRO A 16 19.66 10.10 -10.41
CA PRO A 16 18.92 9.34 -9.41
C PRO A 16 19.78 8.91 -8.22
N LEU A 17 21.12 9.05 -8.26
CA LEU A 17 21.98 8.59 -7.17
C LEU A 17 22.13 9.61 -6.02
N ALA A 18 21.95 10.91 -6.30
CA ALA A 18 21.94 11.96 -5.28
C ALA A 18 20.58 12.08 -4.54
N ALA A 19 19.57 11.34 -4.96
CA ALA A 19 18.26 11.26 -4.31
C ALA A 19 18.15 10.11 -3.29
N LEU A 20 19.26 9.47 -2.90
CA LEU A 20 19.41 8.78 -1.61
C LEU A 20 19.52 9.82 -0.49
N SER A 21 18.52 10.71 -0.45
CA SER A 21 18.22 11.57 0.67
C SER A 21 18.06 10.69 1.90
N GLN A 22 18.90 10.96 2.89
CA GLN A 22 18.89 10.34 4.20
C GLN A 22 17.45 10.29 4.72
N SER A 23 16.97 9.07 4.95
CA SER A 23 15.59 8.90 5.36
C SER A 23 15.41 9.39 6.79
N PRO A 24 14.46 10.31 7.06
CA PRO A 24 14.17 10.81 8.40
C PRO A 24 13.33 9.78 9.16
N TYR A 25 13.83 8.55 9.31
CA TYR A 25 13.11 7.46 9.98
C TYR A 25 13.37 7.37 11.48
N HIS A 26 14.08 8.32 12.08
CA HIS A 26 14.49 8.19 13.48
C HIS A 26 13.39 8.49 14.51
N GLU A 27 12.21 8.94 14.08
CA GLU A 27 11.08 9.29 14.97
C GLU A 27 9.78 8.51 14.71
N LEU A 28 9.78 7.55 13.76
CA LEU A 28 8.63 6.66 13.59
C LEU A 28 8.74 5.51 14.59
N ALA A 29 7.69 5.30 15.39
CA ALA A 29 7.57 4.13 16.24
C ALA A 29 7.89 2.87 15.42
N LYS A 30 8.75 2.01 15.98
CA LYS A 30 9.41 0.88 15.30
C LYS A 30 8.45 -0.01 14.49
N ASP A 31 7.18 -0.05 14.88
CA ASP A 31 6.15 -0.90 14.31
C ASP A 31 5.18 -0.18 13.34
N THR A 32 5.48 1.06 12.94
CA THR A 32 4.63 1.81 12.00
C THR A 32 5.01 1.58 10.53
N ILE A 33 3.99 1.44 9.69
CA ILE A 33 4.14 1.24 8.25
C ILE A 33 4.23 2.58 7.54
N VAL A 34 5.35 2.82 6.85
CA VAL A 34 5.55 4.02 6.03
C VAL A 34 5.04 3.78 4.62
N THR A 35 4.29 4.73 4.09
CA THR A 35 3.87 4.74 2.68
C THR A 35 4.83 5.59 1.86
N ARG A 36 5.43 5.00 0.81
CA ARG A 36 6.27 5.69 -0.18
C ARG A 36 5.60 5.62 -1.55
N ALA A 37 5.42 6.77 -2.20
CA ALA A 37 4.94 6.79 -3.57
C ALA A 37 6.00 6.18 -4.51
N ALA A 38 5.61 5.22 -5.35
CA ALA A 38 6.44 4.68 -6.41
C ALA A 38 5.70 4.80 -7.76
N PHE A 39 6.45 4.69 -8.86
CA PHE A 39 5.93 4.86 -10.22
C PHE A 39 4.76 3.91 -10.57
N LEU A 40 4.70 2.75 -9.93
CA LEU A 40 3.65 1.73 -10.12
C LEU A 40 2.74 1.55 -8.90
N GLY A 41 2.62 2.58 -8.04
CA GLY A 41 1.74 2.57 -6.87
C GLY A 41 2.47 2.82 -5.56
N ASN A 42 1.78 2.61 -4.44
CA ASN A 42 2.37 2.83 -3.12
C ASN A 42 3.23 1.62 -2.70
N ALA A 43 4.47 1.88 -2.31
CA ALA A 43 5.31 0.94 -1.60
C ALA A 43 5.10 1.13 -0.09
N TYR A 44 4.79 0.05 0.61
CA TYR A 44 4.64 0.04 2.06
C TYR A 44 5.91 -0.54 2.67
N LEU A 45 6.48 0.14 3.66
CA LEU A 45 7.69 -0.28 4.33
C LEU A 45 7.46 -0.37 5.84
N LEU A 46 7.97 -1.43 6.46
CA LEU A 46 8.05 -1.60 7.91
C LEU A 46 9.52 -1.83 8.24
N ASP A 47 10.08 -0.99 9.12
CA ASP A 47 11.51 -1.02 9.48
C ASP A 47 12.44 -1.02 8.24
N GLY A 48 12.11 -0.20 7.24
CA GLY A 48 12.85 -0.10 5.97
C GLY A 48 12.68 -1.29 5.01
N LYS A 49 11.98 -2.36 5.40
CA LYS A 49 11.70 -3.51 4.54
C LYS A 49 10.38 -3.35 3.82
N ARG A 50 10.36 -3.62 2.52
CA ARG A 50 9.13 -3.58 1.71
C ARG A 50 8.17 -4.68 2.17
N LEU A 51 6.95 -4.30 2.48
CA LEU A 51 5.88 -5.23 2.81
C LEU A 51 5.09 -5.61 1.55
N ASN A 52 4.85 -6.91 1.41
CA ASN A 52 3.87 -7.44 0.48
C ASN A 52 2.48 -7.46 1.14
N ARG A 53 1.41 -7.49 0.34
CA ARG A 53 0.02 -7.44 0.81
C ARG A 53 -0.32 -8.59 1.77
N GLN A 54 0.17 -9.81 1.53
CA GLN A 54 -0.04 -10.94 2.44
C GLN A 54 0.66 -10.72 3.78
N VAL A 55 1.86 -10.13 3.76
CA VAL A 55 2.62 -9.82 4.99
C VAL A 55 1.93 -8.70 5.76
N MET A 56 1.42 -7.68 5.07
CA MET A 56 0.59 -6.64 5.68
C MET A 56 -0.65 -7.23 6.35
N GLN A 57 -1.34 -8.15 5.67
CA GLN A 57 -2.53 -8.80 6.23
C GLN A 57 -2.20 -9.61 7.48
N TRP A 58 -1.06 -10.30 7.49
CA TRP A 58 -0.57 -11.03 8.68
C TRP A 58 -0.28 -10.08 9.85
N PHE A 59 0.44 -8.98 9.63
CA PHE A 59 0.70 -7.97 10.67
C PHE A 59 -0.57 -7.29 11.19
N MET A 60 -1.59 -7.15 10.35
CA MET A 60 -2.86 -6.52 10.71
C MET A 60 -3.84 -7.48 11.39
N THR A 61 -3.49 -8.75 11.60
CA THR A 61 -4.41 -9.76 12.15
C THR A 61 -4.94 -9.37 13.53
N ASP A 62 -4.11 -8.77 14.37
CA ASP A 62 -4.48 -8.33 15.72
C ASP A 62 -5.22 -6.97 15.72
N HIS A 63 -5.39 -6.35 14.55
CA HIS A 63 -6.00 -5.04 14.35
C HIS A 63 -7.24 -5.16 13.44
N PRO A 64 -8.43 -5.52 13.97
CA PRO A 64 -9.57 -5.97 13.17
C PRO A 64 -10.02 -4.96 12.11
N LEU A 65 -10.02 -3.66 12.46
CA LEU A 65 -10.41 -2.60 11.52
C LEU A 65 -9.42 -2.47 10.34
N ALA A 66 -8.12 -2.65 10.59
CA ALA A 66 -7.12 -2.65 9.53
C ALA A 66 -7.19 -3.94 8.70
N HIS A 67 -7.42 -5.09 9.37
CA HIS A 67 -7.53 -6.40 8.74
C HIS A 67 -8.69 -6.48 7.73
N ASP A 68 -9.85 -5.94 8.08
CA ASP A 68 -11.00 -5.94 7.17
C ASP A 68 -10.72 -5.11 5.91
N GLN A 69 -10.08 -3.96 6.07
CA GLN A 69 -9.73 -3.08 4.94
C GLN A 69 -8.71 -3.74 4.01
N ILE A 70 -7.67 -4.38 4.56
CA ILE A 70 -6.67 -5.06 3.71
C ILE A 70 -7.25 -6.30 3.03
N ARG A 71 -8.22 -6.98 3.65
CA ARG A 71 -8.95 -8.10 3.02
C ARG A 71 -9.81 -7.63 1.85
N VAL A 72 -10.54 -6.52 2.01
CA VAL A 72 -11.29 -5.92 0.90
C VAL A 72 -10.35 -5.49 -0.23
N ALA A 73 -9.19 -4.90 0.12
CA ALA A 73 -8.17 -4.56 -0.85
C ALA A 73 -7.66 -5.78 -1.62
N ASP A 74 -7.45 -6.91 -0.94
CA ASP A 74 -7.00 -8.15 -1.57
C ASP A 74 -8.04 -8.72 -2.53
N VAL A 75 -9.28 -8.90 -2.07
CA VAL A 75 -10.39 -9.40 -2.90
C VAL A 75 -10.61 -8.50 -4.12
N SER A 76 -10.62 -7.19 -3.93
CA SER A 76 -10.78 -6.23 -5.04
C SER A 76 -9.62 -6.31 -6.03
N GLY A 77 -8.40 -6.52 -5.55
CA GLY A 77 -7.23 -6.71 -6.41
C GLY A 77 -7.28 -8.01 -7.21
N GLN A 78 -7.74 -9.11 -6.60
CA GLN A 78 -7.94 -10.38 -7.30
C GLN A 78 -9.03 -10.26 -8.37
N MET A 79 -10.16 -9.62 -8.05
CA MET A 79 -11.24 -9.36 -9.00
C MET A 79 -10.80 -8.44 -10.13
N ALA A 80 -9.95 -7.46 -9.85
CA ALA A 80 -9.34 -6.63 -10.89
C ALA A 80 -8.49 -7.45 -11.85
N ALA A 81 -7.64 -8.35 -11.33
CA ALA A 81 -6.82 -9.24 -12.15
C ALA A 81 -7.69 -10.14 -13.05
N VAL A 82 -8.75 -10.72 -12.51
CA VAL A 82 -9.73 -11.50 -13.28
C VAL A 82 -10.37 -10.64 -14.37
N GLY A 83 -10.80 -9.41 -14.03
CA GLY A 83 -11.39 -8.45 -14.98
C GLY A 83 -10.45 -8.10 -16.14
N TYR A 84 -9.17 -7.85 -15.86
CA TYR A 84 -8.17 -7.62 -16.91
C TYR A 84 -7.96 -8.83 -17.81
N THR A 85 -7.91 -10.01 -17.21
CA THR A 85 -7.61 -11.24 -17.96
C THR A 85 -8.77 -11.62 -18.86
N LEU A 86 -9.98 -11.69 -18.29
CA LEU A 86 -11.21 -11.99 -19.05
C LEU A 86 -11.53 -10.88 -20.06
N GLY A 87 -11.50 -9.62 -19.61
CA GLY A 87 -11.74 -8.47 -20.47
C GLY A 87 -10.73 -8.39 -21.63
N GLY A 88 -9.45 -8.60 -21.34
CA GLY A 88 -8.39 -8.64 -22.34
C GLY A 88 -8.55 -9.78 -23.35
N MET A 89 -8.88 -11.00 -22.90
CA MET A 89 -9.14 -12.13 -23.79
C MET A 89 -10.36 -11.88 -24.69
N ILE A 90 -11.46 -11.36 -24.13
CA ILE A 90 -12.66 -11.03 -24.90
C ILE A 90 -12.39 -9.90 -25.89
N PHE A 91 -11.63 -8.88 -25.48
CA PHE A 91 -11.24 -7.77 -26.35
C PHE A 91 -10.40 -8.23 -27.54
N LEU A 92 -9.38 -9.06 -27.28
CA LEU A 92 -8.51 -9.62 -28.32
C LEU A 92 -9.29 -10.58 -29.24
N GLY A 93 -10.17 -11.41 -28.66
CA GLY A 93 -11.05 -12.29 -29.43
C GLY A 93 -11.98 -11.51 -30.35
N GLY A 94 -12.60 -10.43 -29.83
CA GLY A 94 -13.41 -9.51 -30.61
C GLY A 94 -12.61 -8.81 -31.70
N PHE A 95 -11.38 -8.39 -31.41
CA PHE A 95 -10.49 -7.76 -32.39
C PHE A 95 -10.16 -8.71 -33.55
N LEU A 96 -9.84 -9.97 -33.25
CA LEU A 96 -9.59 -10.99 -34.27
C LEU A 96 -10.86 -11.27 -35.08
N LEU A 97 -11.99 -11.45 -34.42
CA LEU A 97 -13.28 -11.72 -35.08
C LEU A 97 -13.74 -10.54 -35.94
N SER A 98 -13.40 -9.30 -35.56
CA SER A 98 -13.79 -8.09 -36.32
C SER A 98 -13.18 -8.02 -37.72
N GLN A 99 -12.15 -8.83 -38.00
CA GLN A 99 -11.57 -8.95 -39.33
C GLN A 99 -12.49 -9.70 -40.30
N ASP A 100 -13.24 -10.69 -39.80
CA ASP A 100 -14.16 -11.51 -40.60
C ASP A 100 -15.62 -11.04 -40.45
N GLU A 101 -16.06 -10.74 -39.22
CA GLU A 101 -17.42 -10.34 -38.89
C GLU A 101 -17.44 -9.09 -38.03
N ARG A 102 -17.52 -7.93 -38.70
CA ARG A 102 -17.27 -6.61 -38.11
C ARG A 102 -18.24 -6.25 -36.96
N SER A 103 -19.52 -6.61 -37.06
CA SER A 103 -20.51 -6.32 -36.02
C SER A 103 -20.25 -7.11 -34.74
N SER A 104 -20.13 -8.43 -34.86
CA SER A 104 -19.91 -9.34 -33.73
C SER A 104 -18.56 -9.08 -33.06
N GLY A 105 -17.51 -8.80 -33.86
CA GLY A 105 -16.21 -8.44 -33.34
C GLY A 105 -16.20 -7.12 -32.59
N SER A 106 -16.89 -6.09 -33.10
CA SER A 106 -17.01 -4.79 -32.43
C SER A 106 -17.73 -4.89 -31.08
N ASP A 107 -18.80 -5.68 -30.99
CA ASP A 107 -19.55 -5.87 -29.75
C ASP A 107 -18.71 -6.59 -28.68
N LEU A 108 -17.95 -7.63 -29.10
CA LEU A 108 -17.02 -8.32 -28.23
C LEU A 108 -15.86 -7.42 -27.78
N MET A 109 -15.32 -6.58 -28.67
CA MET A 109 -14.32 -5.58 -28.28
C MET A 109 -14.88 -4.61 -27.24
N LEU A 110 -16.12 -4.15 -27.40
CA LEU A 110 -16.74 -3.24 -26.44
C LEU A 110 -16.97 -3.93 -25.08
N MET A 111 -17.44 -5.18 -25.08
CA MET A 111 -17.61 -5.99 -23.87
C MET A 111 -16.27 -6.26 -23.17
N GLY A 112 -15.23 -6.62 -23.92
CA GLY A 112 -13.88 -6.83 -23.40
C GLY A 112 -13.27 -5.54 -22.83
N GLY A 113 -13.48 -4.41 -23.52
CA GLY A 113 -13.09 -3.09 -23.07
C GLY A 113 -13.77 -2.68 -21.76
N ALA A 114 -15.07 -2.97 -21.63
CA ALA A 114 -15.80 -2.77 -20.37
C ALA A 114 -15.23 -3.62 -19.22
N GLY A 115 -14.84 -4.87 -19.49
CA GLY A 115 -14.17 -5.74 -18.53
C GLY A 115 -12.82 -5.19 -18.04
N ILE A 116 -11.99 -4.67 -18.97
CA ILE A 116 -10.72 -4.01 -18.64
C ILE A 116 -10.99 -2.76 -17.79
N GLY A 117 -11.99 -1.96 -18.15
CA GLY A 117 -12.40 -0.76 -17.40
C GLY A 117 -12.85 -1.07 -15.97
N ALA A 118 -13.65 -2.13 -15.79
CA ALA A 118 -14.05 -2.62 -14.48
C ALA A 118 -12.83 -3.06 -13.64
N GLY A 119 -11.85 -3.72 -14.27
CA GLY A 119 -10.59 -4.08 -13.63
C GLY A 119 -9.79 -2.86 -13.13
N LEU A 120 -9.74 -1.78 -13.91
CA LEU A 120 -9.11 -0.52 -13.50
C LEU A 120 -9.78 0.08 -12.27
N LEU A 121 -11.11 0.15 -12.26
CA LEU A 121 -11.87 0.67 -11.12
C LEU A 121 -11.61 -0.14 -9.86
N LEU A 122 -11.65 -1.48 -9.96
CA LEU A 122 -11.35 -2.37 -8.84
C LEU A 122 -9.91 -2.23 -8.34
N THR A 123 -8.95 -1.93 -9.22
CA THR A 123 -7.56 -1.64 -8.82
C THR A 123 -7.45 -0.35 -8.00
N LEU A 124 -8.20 0.70 -8.39
CA LEU A 124 -8.26 1.95 -7.63
C LEU A 124 -8.92 1.75 -6.27
N ILE A 125 -10.04 1.00 -6.22
CA ILE A 125 -10.72 0.64 -4.98
C ILE A 125 -9.77 -0.15 -4.07
N SER A 126 -9.11 -1.17 -4.60
CA SER A 126 -8.10 -1.97 -3.89
C SER A 126 -7.00 -1.08 -3.27
N SER A 127 -6.47 -0.13 -4.06
CA SER A 127 -5.43 0.80 -3.61
C SER A 127 -5.91 1.73 -2.50
N GLY A 128 -7.15 2.20 -2.59
CA GLY A 128 -7.79 3.04 -1.57
C GLY A 128 -7.94 2.31 -0.23
N HIS A 129 -8.48 1.09 -0.27
CA HIS A 129 -8.63 0.26 0.93
C HIS A 129 -7.26 -0.13 1.54
N GLN A 130 -6.26 -0.43 0.72
CA GLN A 130 -4.91 -0.72 1.20
C GLN A 130 -4.29 0.48 1.94
N ARG A 131 -4.48 1.70 1.43
CA ARG A 131 -4.03 2.92 2.12
C ARG A 131 -4.77 3.13 3.44
N ARG A 132 -6.07 2.88 3.47
CA ARG A 132 -6.89 3.02 4.68
C ARG A 132 -6.52 1.99 5.76
N ALA A 133 -6.25 0.74 5.37
CA ALA A 133 -5.78 -0.30 6.27
C ALA A 133 -4.49 0.11 7.00
N VAL A 134 -3.53 0.68 6.27
CA VAL A 134 -2.27 1.17 6.84
C VAL A 134 -2.48 2.36 7.78
N GLN A 135 -3.39 3.28 7.45
CA GLN A 135 -3.73 4.39 8.33
C GLN A 135 -4.30 3.90 9.66
N LEU A 136 -5.30 3.01 9.61
CA LEU A 136 -5.92 2.44 10.81
C LEU A 136 -4.92 1.66 11.66
N TYR A 137 -4.08 0.83 11.03
CA TYR A 137 -3.02 0.11 11.73
C TYR A 137 -2.04 1.07 12.44
N ASN A 138 -1.57 2.11 11.74
CA ASN A 138 -0.65 3.08 12.33
C ASN A 138 -1.30 3.92 13.44
N GLU A 139 -2.59 4.21 13.34
CA GLU A 139 -3.35 4.88 14.41
C GLU A 139 -3.43 4.00 15.65
N ASP A 140 -3.69 2.71 15.49
CA ASP A 140 -3.78 1.76 16.59
C ASP A 140 -2.43 1.56 17.30
N ILE A 141 -1.35 1.39 16.53
CA ILE A 141 0.02 1.34 17.06
C ILE A 141 0.34 2.61 17.85
N LYS A 142 -0.01 3.80 17.34
CA LYS A 142 0.20 5.06 18.08
C LYS A 142 -0.57 5.10 19.40
N GLN A 143 -1.80 4.61 19.43
CA GLN A 143 -2.59 4.54 20.66
C GLN A 143 -1.98 3.57 21.68
N TYR A 144 -1.50 2.42 21.23
CA TYR A 144 -0.81 1.44 22.06
C TYR A 144 0.47 2.01 22.71
N TYR A 145 1.31 2.70 21.93
CA TYR A 145 2.52 3.34 22.47
C TYR A 145 2.19 4.52 23.40
N ASN A 146 1.16 5.31 23.10
CA ASN A 146 0.75 6.43 23.96
C ASN A 146 0.14 5.98 25.30
N SER A 147 -0.59 4.86 25.31
CA SER A 147 -1.12 4.25 26.53
C SER A 147 -0.01 3.61 27.36
N SER A 148 0.91 2.88 26.72
CA SER A 148 2.06 2.23 27.40
C SER A 148 3.10 3.22 27.93
N ALA A 149 3.26 4.38 27.29
CA ALA A 149 4.15 5.44 27.77
C ALA A 149 3.59 6.23 28.97
N ARG A 150 2.29 6.05 29.28
CA ARG A 150 1.64 6.64 30.46
C ARG A 150 1.89 5.76 31.69
N VAL A 151 3.15 5.66 32.11
CA VAL A 151 3.46 5.19 33.46
C VAL A 151 3.03 6.31 34.42
N GLU A 152 1.86 6.16 35.02
CA GLU A 152 1.39 7.08 36.06
C GLU A 152 2.19 6.82 37.34
N TRP A 153 3.15 7.70 37.62
CA TRP A 153 3.88 7.68 38.87
C TRP A 153 2.95 8.17 39.98
N GLN A 154 2.32 7.24 40.69
CA GLN A 154 1.56 7.58 41.87
C GLN A 154 2.53 7.74 43.05
N LEU A 155 2.68 8.99 43.51
CA LEU A 155 3.38 9.32 44.75
C LEU A 155 2.47 8.99 45.93
N GLY A 156 2.68 7.81 46.53
CA GLY A 156 1.99 7.39 47.74
C GLY A 156 2.76 7.84 48.98
N PHE A 157 2.09 8.58 49.88
CA PHE A 157 2.61 8.87 51.22
C PHE A 157 2.08 7.80 52.18
N SER A 158 2.96 6.89 52.62
CA SER A 158 2.70 5.89 53.66
C SER A 158 3.24 6.41 55.01
N GLU A 159 2.71 5.90 56.12
CA GLU A 159 3.27 6.16 57.46
C GLU A 159 4.76 5.74 57.58
N SER A 160 5.25 4.90 56.67
CA SER A 160 6.64 4.47 56.58
C SER A 160 7.52 5.31 55.62
N GLY A 161 7.00 6.37 55.00
CA GLY A 161 7.74 7.26 54.09
C GLY A 161 7.12 7.41 52.69
N VAL A 162 7.84 8.10 51.79
CA VAL A 162 7.43 8.30 50.38
C VAL A 162 7.74 7.04 49.58
N THR A 163 6.71 6.40 49.05
CA THR A 163 6.85 5.25 48.15
C THR A 163 6.44 5.63 46.74
N LEU A 164 7.35 5.46 45.79
CA LEU A 164 7.05 5.52 44.35
C LEU A 164 6.53 4.15 43.93
N MET A 165 5.26 4.09 43.55
CA MET A 165 4.68 2.90 42.94
C MET A 165 4.42 3.20 41.46
N ALA A 166 5.02 2.38 40.60
CA ALA A 166 4.65 2.34 39.18
C ALA A 166 3.46 1.39 39.06
N GLY A 167 2.26 1.94 38.81
CA GLY A 167 1.09 1.15 38.47
C GLY A 167 1.14 0.77 36.99
N LEU A 168 1.03 -0.52 36.70
CA LEU A 168 0.62 -1.04 35.40
C LEU A 168 -0.86 -1.44 35.57
N GLU A 169 -1.76 -0.79 34.85
CA GLU A 169 -3.15 -1.26 34.70
C GLU A 169 -3.20 -2.58 33.92
#